data_AF-A0A0F9QQL6-F1
#
_entry.id   AF-A0A0F9QQL6-F1
#
_cell.length_a   1.000
_cell.length_b   1.000
_cell.length_c   1.000
_cell.angle_alpha   90.00
_cell.angle_beta   90.00
_cell.angle_gamma   90.00
#
_symmetry.space_group_name_H-M   'P 1'
#
loop_
_entity.id
_entity.type
_entity.pdbx_description
1 polymer ?
#
loop_
_entity_poly.entity_id
_entity_poly.type
_entity_poly.pdbx_seq_one_letter_code
_entity_poly.pdbx_strand_id
1 'polypeptide(L)'
;IEFNVEMRGFVRVGDKLLTEATVDKIDGNRVFFNVKQKSFTKVDIKDKQGNIIKQFEAGERGYVSEKDIERGLIKTKEVEEGILTYRERVAIPGNAIIELYD
;
A
#
# COMPACT_ATOMS: atom_id res chain seq x y z
N ILE A 1 17.40 -1.55 -19.22
CA ILE A 1 16.27 -1.46 -18.26
C ILE A 1 16.00 0.01 -18.02
N GLU A 2 14.80 0.47 -18.38
CA GLU A 2 14.36 1.84 -18.09
C GLU A 2 13.26 1.76 -17.04
N PHE A 3 13.29 2.63 -16.02
CA PHE A 3 12.26 2.69 -15.00
C PHE A 3 11.98 4.12 -14.57
N ASN A 4 10.71 4.42 -14.30
CA ASN A 4 10.29 5.65 -13.67
C ASN A 4 9.42 5.31 -12.47
N VAL A 5 9.62 6.04 -11.37
CA VAL A 5 8.82 5.92 -10.15
C VAL A 5 8.51 7.30 -9.60
N GLU A 6 7.34 7.43 -8.99
CA GLU A 6 6.91 8.68 -8.34
C GLU A 6 6.55 8.39 -6.89
N MET A 7 7.23 9.02 -5.93
CA MET A 7 6.85 8.87 -4.52
C MET A 7 5.65 9.77 -4.20
N ARG A 8 4.47 9.17 -4.09
CA ARG A 8 3.20 9.87 -3.76
C ARG A 8 2.82 9.75 -2.29
N GLY A 9 3.39 8.80 -1.57
CA GLY A 9 3.11 8.60 -0.16
C GLY A 9 4.28 7.96 0.58
N PHE A 10 4.46 8.37 1.84
CA PHE A 10 5.39 7.73 2.75
C PHE A 10 5.05 6.25 2.95
N VAL A 11 6.09 5.41 2.88
CA VAL A 11 6.13 4.05 3.40
C VAL A 11 6.84 4.12 4.74
N ARG A 12 6.24 3.55 5.78
CA ARG A 12 6.78 3.57 7.14
C ARG A 12 7.38 2.24 7.53
N VAL A 13 8.28 2.27 8.51
CA VAL A 13 8.81 1.05 9.12
C VAL A 13 7.64 0.26 9.70
N GLY A 14 7.60 -1.04 9.41
CA GLY A 14 6.50 -1.92 9.82
C GLY A 14 5.28 -1.92 8.91
N ASP A 15 5.21 -1.04 7.90
CA ASP A 15 4.21 -1.16 6.84
C ASP A 15 4.45 -2.47 6.07
N LYS A 16 3.37 -3.13 5.68
CA LYS A 16 3.45 -4.12 4.60
C LYS A 16 3.47 -3.36 3.28
N LEU A 17 4.49 -3.61 2.46
CA LEU A 17 4.58 -3.08 1.10
C LEU A 17 4.22 -4.19 0.11
N LEU A 18 3.19 -3.96 -0.71
CA LEU A 18 2.79 -4.87 -1.79
C LEU A 18 3.22 -4.25 -3.11
N THR A 19 4.10 -4.93 -3.85
CA THR A 19 4.49 -4.54 -5.21
C THR A 19 3.72 -5.40 -6.20
N GLU A 20 2.98 -4.75 -7.09
CA GLU A 20 2.27 -5.37 -8.20
C GLU A 20 2.91 -4.87 -9.50
N ALA A 21 3.34 -5.79 -10.37
CA ALA A 21 3.82 -5.48 -11.71
C ALA A 21 2.91 -6.16 -12.73
N THR A 22 2.26 -5.37 -13.58
CA THR A 22 1.39 -5.84 -14.64
C THR A 22 2.08 -5.60 -15.97
N VAL A 23 2.09 -6.61 -16.85
CA VAL A 23 2.54 -6.42 -18.24
C VAL A 23 1.47 -5.66 -19.01
N ASP A 24 1.79 -4.43 -19.44
CA ASP A 24 0.89 -3.59 -20.24
C ASP A 24 1.02 -3.92 -21.73
N LYS A 25 2.25 -4.14 -22.20
CA LYS A 25 2.58 -4.38 -23.62
C LYS A 25 3.84 -5.23 -23.75
N ILE A 26 3.88 -6.06 -24.79
CA ILE A 26 5.10 -6.69 -25.30
C ILE A 26 5.33 -6.19 -26.73
N ASP A 27 6.54 -5.77 -27.06
CA ASP A 27 6.94 -5.24 -28.36
C ASP A 27 8.33 -5.78 -28.75
N GLY A 28 8.35 -6.83 -29.57
CA GLY A 28 9.59 -7.57 -29.86
C GLY A 28 10.20 -8.16 -28.58
N ASN A 29 11.46 -7.81 -28.31
CA ASN A 29 12.18 -8.21 -27.10
C ASN A 29 11.94 -7.27 -25.90
N ARG A 30 11.06 -6.26 -26.02
CA ARG A 30 10.76 -5.30 -24.94
C ARG A 30 9.44 -5.60 -24.27
N VAL A 31 9.47 -5.69 -22.94
CA VAL A 31 8.29 -5.87 -22.09
C VAL A 31 8.07 -4.62 -21.25
N PHE A 32 6.86 -4.06 -21.36
CA PHE A 32 6.45 -2.83 -20.69
C PHE A 32 5.59 -3.20 -19.48
N PHE A 33 5.96 -2.72 -18.30
CA PHE A 33 5.31 -2.99 -17.04
C PHE A 33 4.68 -1.73 -16.46
N ASN A 34 3.44 -1.84 -15.99
CA ASN A 34 2.88 -0.97 -14.96
C ASN A 34 3.27 -1.49 -13.59
N VAL A 35 3.90 -0.66 -12.77
CA VAL A 35 4.31 -1.06 -11.41
C VAL A 35 3.55 -0.20 -10.41
N LYS A 36 2.95 -0.84 -9.40
CA LYS A 36 2.29 -0.16 -8.28
C LYS A 36 2.80 -0.73 -6.97
N GLN A 37 3.28 0.13 -6.10
CA GLN A 37 3.54 -0.24 -4.71
C GLN A 37 2.46 0.35 -3.80
N LYS A 38 1.75 -0.53 -3.10
CA LYS A 38 0.76 -0.17 -2.09
C LYS A 38 1.36 -0.35 -0.70
N SER A 39 1.25 0.68 0.14
CA SER A 39 1.59 0.59 1.56
C SER A 39 0.32 0.32 2.37
N PHE A 40 0.46 -0.59 3.33
CA PHE A 40 -0.56 -0.96 4.30
C PHE A 40 -0.05 -0.58 5.70
N THR A 41 -0.51 0.57 6.19
CA THR A 41 -0.15 1.07 7.52
C THR A 41 -1.21 0.67 8.53
N LYS A 42 -0.84 -0.14 9.52
CA LYS A 42 -1.75 -0.54 10.62
C LYS A 42 -2.02 0.65 11.55
N VAL A 43 -3.26 0.80 12.01
CA VAL A 43 -3.71 1.92 12.85
C VAL A 43 -4.08 1.42 14.24
N ASP A 44 -5.05 0.51 14.32
CA ASP A 44 -5.52 -0.10 15.56
C ASP A 44 -6.11 -1.50 15.32
N ILE A 45 -6.28 -2.28 16.38
CA ILE A 45 -7.16 -3.45 16.42
C ILE A 45 -8.24 -3.18 17.45
N LYS A 46 -9.50 -3.40 17.05
CA LYS A 46 -10.66 -3.30 17.93
C LYS A 46 -11.27 -4.67 18.18
N ASP A 47 -11.81 -4.88 19.39
CA ASP A 47 -12.66 -6.03 19.67
C ASP A 47 -14.02 -5.91 18.94
N LYS A 48 -14.89 -6.92 19.11
CA LYS A 48 -16.23 -6.93 18.48
C LYS A 48 -17.19 -5.88 19.07
N GLN A 49 -16.86 -5.33 20.23
CA GLN A 49 -17.60 -4.27 20.91
C GLN A 49 -17.12 -2.87 20.51
N GLY A 50 -16.05 -2.78 19.71
CA GLY A 50 -15.48 -1.53 19.22
C GLY A 50 -14.40 -0.94 20.13
N ASN A 51 -14.01 -1.62 21.21
CA ASN A 51 -12.94 -1.16 22.09
C ASN A 51 -11.58 -1.41 21.44
N ILE A 52 -10.68 -0.43 21.50
CA ILE A 52 -9.30 -0.59 21.02
C ILE A 52 -8.55 -1.50 22.00
N ILE A 53 -8.10 -2.65 21.50
CA ILE A 53 -7.30 -3.63 22.25
C ILE A 53 -5.81 -3.55 21.90
N LYS A 54 -5.47 -2.90 20.78
CA LYS A 54 -4.09 -2.69 20.34
C LYS A 54 -4.00 -1.42 19.50
N GLN A 55 -3.13 -0.51 19.89
CA GLN A 55 -2.80 0.69 19.12
C GLN A 55 -1.46 0.49 18.41
N PHE A 56 -1.33 0.97 17.17
CA PHE A 56 -0.05 1.03 16.46
C PHE A 56 0.41 2.49 16.35
N GLU A 57 1.70 2.71 16.04
CA GLU A 57 2.31 4.05 15.93
C GLU A 57 1.45 5.02 15.10
N ALA A 58 0.88 4.55 13.99
CA ALA A 58 0.07 5.40 13.12
C ALA A 58 -1.23 5.88 13.77
N GLY A 59 -1.83 5.06 14.63
CA GLY A 59 -2.96 5.46 15.45
C GLY A 59 -2.52 6.37 16.61
N GLU A 60 -1.40 6.08 17.27
CA GLU A 60 -0.87 6.89 18.38
C GLU A 60 -0.50 8.31 17.95
N ARG A 61 0.09 8.45 16.77
CA ARG A 61 0.60 9.71 16.23
C ARG A 61 -0.37 10.43 15.29
N GLY A 62 -1.59 9.93 15.13
CA GLY A 62 -2.61 10.57 14.28
C GLY A 62 -2.22 10.65 12.81
N TYR A 63 -1.57 9.62 12.27
CA TYR A 63 -1.12 9.59 10.87
C TYR A 63 -2.24 9.39 9.84
N VAL A 64 -3.47 9.18 10.32
CA VAL A 64 -4.70 9.12 9.52
C VAL A 64 -5.33 10.50 9.54
N SER A 65 -5.52 11.08 8.36
CA SER A 65 -6.18 12.37 8.19
C SER A 65 -7.63 12.21 7.76
N GLU A 66 -8.46 13.24 7.93
CA GLU A 66 -9.82 13.29 7.38
C GLU A 66 -9.82 13.03 5.86
N LYS A 67 -8.83 13.57 5.15
CA LYS A 67 -8.63 13.32 3.71
C LYS A 67 -8.41 11.85 3.37
N ASP A 68 -7.75 11.09 4.25
CA ASP A 68 -7.57 9.65 4.05
C ASP A 68 -8.91 8.90 4.17
N ILE A 69 -9.80 9.35 5.06
CA ILE A 69 -11.15 8.80 5.27
C ILE A 69 -12.03 9.16 4.06
N GLU A 70 -12.07 10.43 3.65
CA GLU A 70 -12.84 10.92 2.50
C GLU A 70 -12.46 10.21 1.20
N ARG A 71 -11.19 9.84 1.04
CA ARG A 71 -10.68 9.11 -0.12
C ARG A 71 -10.87 7.60 -0.03
N GLY A 72 -11.49 7.09 1.04
CA GLY A 72 -11.71 5.65 1.24
C GLY A 72 -10.41 4.85 1.41
N LEU A 73 -9.33 5.48 1.91
CA LEU A 73 -8.04 4.83 2.11
C LEU A 73 -7.99 4.04 3.43
N ILE A 74 -8.94 4.29 4.34
CA ILE A 74 -9.04 3.57 5.61
C ILE A 74 -9.93 2.35 5.41
N LYS A 75 -9.37 1.18 5.72
CA LYS A 75 -10.01 -0.12 5.54
C LYS A 75 -9.95 -0.92 6.83
N THR A 76 -10.83 -1.91 6.91
CA THR A 76 -10.87 -2.87 8.00
C THR A 76 -10.73 -4.29 7.48
N LYS A 77 -10.22 -5.19 8.33
CA LYS A 77 -10.13 -6.63 8.06
C LYS A 77 -10.19 -7.42 9.37
N GLU A 78 -10.90 -8.55 9.37
CA GLU A 78 -10.86 -9.49 10.49
C GLU A 78 -9.46 -10.12 10.63
N VAL A 79 -8.97 -10.16 11.86
CA VAL A 79 -7.73 -10.82 12.30
C VAL A 79 -8.03 -11.64 13.55
N GLU A 80 -7.11 -12.53 13.94
CA GLU A 80 -7.31 -13.41 15.10
C GLU A 80 -7.69 -12.65 16.38
N GLU A 81 -7.06 -11.49 16.59
CA GLU A 81 -7.26 -10.66 17.79
C GLU A 81 -8.55 -9.82 17.72
N GLY A 82 -9.15 -9.59 16.54
CA GLY A 82 -10.29 -8.68 16.37
C GLY A 82 -10.41 -8.09 14.96
N ILE A 83 -10.79 -6.82 14.86
CA ILE A 83 -10.91 -6.09 13.60
C ILE A 83 -9.73 -5.11 13.48
N LEU A 84 -8.84 -5.36 12.52
CA LEU A 84 -7.71 -4.48 12.21
C LEU A 84 -8.19 -3.30 11.36
N THR A 85 -7.96 -2.08 11.83
CA THR A 85 -8.03 -0.86 11.01
C THR A 85 -6.66 -0.58 10.40
N TYR A 86 -6.61 -0.32 9.10
CA TYR A 86 -5.39 0.02 8.39
C TYR A 86 -5.64 1.03 7.28
N ARG A 87 -4.63 1.83 6.94
CA ARG A 87 -4.64 2.65 5.73
C ARG A 87 -3.99 1.91 4.59
N GLU A 88 -4.68 1.82 3.47
CA GLU A 88 -4.16 1.31 2.20
C GLU A 88 -4.10 2.42 1.16
N ARG A 89 -2.94 2.62 0.54
CA ARG A 89 -2.78 3.57 -0.57
C ARG A 89 -1.68 3.14 -1.53
N VAL A 90 -1.79 3.55 -2.79
CA VAL A 90 -0.67 3.50 -3.73
C VAL A 90 0.36 4.54 -3.30
N ALA A 91 1.48 4.08 -2.78
CA ALA A 91 2.57 4.93 -2.30
C ALA A 91 3.53 5.30 -3.43
N ILE A 92 3.82 4.35 -4.33
CA ILE A 92 4.81 4.52 -5.39
C ILE A 92 4.26 3.86 -6.67
N PRO A 93 3.54 4.59 -7.53
CA PRO A 93 3.33 4.17 -8.91
C PRO A 93 4.62 4.31 -9.72
N GLY A 94 4.75 3.49 -10.75
CA GLY A 94 5.85 3.53 -11.68
C GLY A 94 5.61 2.71 -12.92
N ASN A 95 6.61 2.69 -13.79
CA ASN A 95 6.65 1.87 -14.98
C ASN A 95 8.07 1.35 -15.20
N ALA A 96 8.20 0.21 -15.85
CA ALA A 96 9.48 -0.36 -16.23
C ALA A 96 9.43 -0.90 -17.66
N ILE A 97 10.55 -0.79 -18.38
CA ILE A 97 10.76 -1.44 -19.67
C ILE A 97 11.97 -2.35 -19.52
N ILE A 98 11.74 -3.65 -19.71
CA ILE A 98 12.79 -4.66 -19.67
C ILE A 98 12.99 -5.17 -21.09
N GLU A 99 14.24 -5.12 -21.55
CA GLU A 99 14.65 -5.73 -22.82
C GLU A 99 15.23 -7.12 -22.51
N LEU A 100 14.66 -8.14 -23.15
CA LEU A 100 15.10 -9.53 -23.02
C LEU A 100 16.22 -9.80 -24.02
N TYR A 101 17.22 -10.56 -23.60
CA TYR A 101 18.30 -11.06 -24.45
C TYR A 101 18.24 -12.59 -24.44
N ASP A 102 18.50 -13.19 -25.61
CA ASP A 102 18.67 -14.63 -25.77
C ASP A 102 19.96 -15.12 -25.08
#